data_AF-A0A5C6JIH7-F1
#
_entry.id   AF-A0A5C6JIH7-F1
#
_cell.length_a   1.000
_cell.length_b   1.000
_cell.length_c   1.000
_cell.angle_alpha   90.00
_cell.angle_beta   90.00
_cell.angle_gamma   90.00
#
_symmetry.space_group_name_H-M   'P 1'
#
loop_
_entity.id
_entity.type
_entity.pdbx_description
1 polymer ?
#
loop_
_entity_poly.entity_id
_entity_poly.type
_entity_poly.pdbx_seq_one_letter_code
_entity_poly.pdbx_strand_id
1 'polypeptide(L)'
;MQRKAYVTGTAALLAALLTGCTGGSGGSGAADDANPGDAGTATAAAQPGRYRTLPEPCGAVGHDTLDSLLPGIRQIADPAQRDKAYQGEAELTYDTDRKVGCRWKVPSADATDRLSVDLERVVSYDNTVSDDDQAGKLYQQEEAGA
;
A
#
# COMPACT_ATOMS: atom_id res chain seq x y z
N MET A 1 12.41 -1.12 -47.08
CA MET A 1 12.13 0.04 -47.94
C MET A 1 12.47 1.31 -47.18
N GLN A 2 13.26 2.20 -47.75
CA GLN A 2 13.50 3.53 -47.18
C GLN A 2 12.27 4.42 -47.35
N ARG A 3 12.01 5.31 -46.39
CA ARG A 3 11.89 6.75 -46.65
C ARG A 3 11.91 7.56 -45.35
N LYS A 4 12.70 8.63 -45.39
CA LYS A 4 12.91 9.68 -44.41
C LYS A 4 11.92 10.84 -44.62
N ALA A 5 11.87 11.71 -43.60
CA ALA A 5 11.53 13.14 -43.61
C ALA A 5 10.03 13.49 -43.37
N TYR A 6 9.63 14.55 -42.67
CA TYR A 6 10.19 15.91 -42.52
C TYR A 6 9.90 16.58 -41.15
N VAL A 7 10.70 17.62 -40.86
CA VAL A 7 10.74 18.56 -39.73
C VAL A 7 9.66 19.66 -39.81
N THR A 8 9.19 20.18 -38.66
CA THR A 8 8.95 21.61 -38.27
C THR A 8 8.09 21.64 -37.00
N GLY A 9 8.31 22.40 -35.92
CA GLY A 9 9.16 23.55 -35.67
C GLY A 9 8.31 24.78 -35.31
N THR A 10 7.83 24.91 -34.07
CA THR A 10 7.25 26.16 -33.56
C THR A 10 7.54 26.32 -32.06
N ALA A 11 8.53 27.16 -31.76
CA ALA A 11 8.72 27.77 -30.45
C ALA A 11 7.82 29.01 -30.33
N ALA A 12 7.15 29.18 -29.21
CA ALA A 12 6.46 30.41 -28.86
C ALA A 12 6.99 30.91 -27.51
N LEU A 13 7.89 31.89 -27.58
CA LEU A 13 8.28 32.78 -26.48
C LEU A 13 7.22 33.88 -26.36
N LEU A 14 6.66 34.08 -25.17
CA LEU A 14 5.93 35.29 -24.84
C LEU A 14 6.44 35.85 -23.51
N ALA A 15 7.09 36.99 -23.63
CA ALA A 15 7.51 37.87 -22.55
C ALA A 15 6.45 38.96 -22.32
N ALA A 16 6.16 39.27 -21.05
CA ALA A 16 5.59 40.52 -20.56
C ALA A 16 5.52 40.45 -19.02
N LEU A 17 5.69 41.47 -18.20
CA LEU A 17 6.16 42.86 -18.28
C LEU A 17 6.41 43.23 -16.79
N LEU A 18 7.55 43.83 -16.48
CA LEU A 18 7.88 44.35 -15.15
C LEU A 18 7.32 45.75 -14.97
N THR A 19 6.40 45.95 -14.02
CA THR A 19 6.09 47.28 -13.46
C THR A 19 5.60 47.15 -12.02
N GLY A 20 6.18 47.93 -11.10
CA GLY A 20 5.57 48.17 -9.78
C GLY A 20 6.55 48.36 -8.64
N CYS A 21 7.29 49.47 -8.65
CA CYS A 21 8.07 49.94 -7.51
C CYS A 21 7.24 51.04 -6.81
N THR A 22 6.82 50.84 -5.56
CA THR A 22 6.42 51.93 -4.65
C THR A 22 6.87 51.59 -3.23
N GLY A 23 7.67 52.47 -2.64
CA GLY A 23 8.23 52.33 -1.30
C GLY A 23 7.27 52.71 -0.17
N GLY A 24 7.65 52.33 1.04
CA GLY A 24 7.09 52.78 2.30
C GLY A 24 8.02 52.34 3.43
N SER A 25 8.62 53.30 4.13
CA SER A 25 9.52 53.08 5.27
C SER A 25 8.78 53.36 6.57
N GLY A 26 9.00 52.53 7.60
CA GLY A 26 8.73 52.86 9.00
C GLY A 26 7.84 51.87 9.74
N GLY A 27 8.28 51.44 10.93
CA GLY A 27 7.40 50.87 11.95
C GLY A 27 7.97 49.66 12.67
N SER A 28 8.66 49.90 13.77
CA SER A 28 9.16 48.94 14.76
C SER A 28 8.05 48.13 15.45
N GLY A 29 8.27 46.81 15.56
CA GLY A 29 7.95 46.01 16.75
C GLY A 29 6.53 45.46 16.88
N ALA A 30 6.38 44.14 16.66
CA ALA A 30 5.61 43.20 17.48
C ALA A 30 5.79 41.79 16.91
N ALA A 31 5.79 40.79 17.80
CA ALA A 31 5.87 39.38 17.48
C ALA A 31 4.80 38.95 16.45
N ASP A 32 5.15 38.02 15.57
CA ASP A 32 4.38 36.81 15.30
C ASP A 32 5.07 36.04 14.15
N ASP A 33 5.54 34.83 14.44
CA ASP A 33 5.84 33.81 13.43
C ASP A 33 4.52 33.34 12.78
N ALA A 34 3.84 34.25 12.10
CA ALA A 34 2.69 33.95 11.27
C ALA A 34 3.17 33.90 9.83
N ASN A 35 3.52 32.70 9.37
CA ASN A 35 3.60 32.42 7.94
C ASN A 35 2.16 32.61 7.39
N PRO A 36 1.84 33.66 6.61
CA PRO A 36 0.50 33.83 6.09
C PRO A 36 0.39 32.90 4.89
N GLY A 37 0.13 31.63 5.17
CA GLY A 37 -0.29 30.69 4.14
C GLY A 37 -1.62 31.18 3.60
N ASP A 38 -1.62 31.54 2.32
CA ASP A 38 -2.81 31.83 1.53
C ASP A 38 -3.92 30.83 1.89
N ALA A 39 -5.14 31.33 2.11
CA ALA A 39 -6.31 30.49 2.38
C ALA A 39 -6.75 29.80 1.08
N GLY A 40 -5.84 29.08 0.45
CA GLY A 40 -6.13 28.13 -0.60
C GLY A 40 -7.08 27.09 -0.02
N THR A 41 -8.22 26.92 -0.68
CA THR A 41 -9.21 25.88 -0.40
C THR A 41 -8.51 24.61 0.06
N ALA A 42 -8.62 24.30 1.35
CA ALA A 42 -7.98 23.13 1.92
C ALA A 42 -8.57 21.89 1.23
N THR A 43 -7.81 21.28 0.32
CA THR A 43 -8.15 19.98 -0.26
C THR A 43 -8.33 19.01 0.90
N ALA A 44 -9.48 18.34 0.96
CA ALA A 44 -9.74 17.35 1.98
C ALA A 44 -8.65 16.27 1.93
N ALA A 45 -7.97 16.06 3.05
CA ALA A 45 -6.96 15.01 3.15
C ALA A 45 -7.61 13.64 2.92
N ALA A 46 -6.92 12.74 2.21
CA ALA A 46 -7.34 11.37 2.08
C ALA A 46 -7.48 10.68 3.45
N GLN A 47 -8.36 9.67 3.52
CA GLN A 47 -8.57 8.91 4.76
C GLN A 47 -7.30 8.13 5.14
N PRO A 48 -6.94 8.08 6.44
CA PRO A 48 -5.79 7.32 6.89
C PRO A 48 -6.01 5.81 6.70
N GLY A 49 -4.92 5.05 6.55
CA GLY A 49 -4.96 3.60 6.43
C GLY A 49 -5.68 2.88 7.59
N ARG A 50 -6.33 1.76 7.25
CA ARG A 50 -7.16 0.96 8.16
C ARG A 50 -6.42 0.40 9.37
N TYR A 51 -5.16 0.00 9.18
CA TYR A 51 -4.35 -0.67 10.18
C TYR A 51 -3.13 0.16 10.56
N ARG A 52 -2.95 0.36 11.88
CA ARG A 52 -1.76 1.03 12.42
C ARG A 52 -0.53 0.12 12.40
N THR A 53 -0.74 -1.18 12.56
CA THR A 53 0.28 -2.24 12.52
C THR A 53 -0.28 -3.43 11.76
N LEU A 54 0.58 -4.25 11.15
CA LEU A 54 0.13 -5.48 10.51
C LEU A 54 -0.43 -6.45 11.56
N PRO A 55 -1.59 -7.08 11.30
CA PRO A 55 -2.13 -8.09 12.20
C PRO A 55 -1.32 -9.40 12.10
N GLU A 56 -1.53 -10.29 13.07
CA GLU A 56 -0.92 -11.63 13.05
C GLU A 56 -1.49 -12.43 11.86
N PRO A 57 -0.65 -12.93 10.94
CA PRO A 57 -1.10 -13.48 9.66
C PRO A 57 -1.72 -14.87 9.75
N CYS A 58 -1.28 -15.74 10.68
CA CYS A 58 -1.79 -17.11 10.76
C CYS A 58 -3.23 -17.16 11.27
N GLY A 59 -3.61 -16.24 12.17
CA GLY A 59 -4.98 -16.08 12.65
C GLY A 59 -5.94 -15.41 11.66
N ALA A 60 -5.45 -14.96 10.49
CA ALA A 60 -6.29 -14.32 9.48
C ALA A 60 -7.23 -15.32 8.77
N VAL A 61 -6.92 -16.61 8.81
CA VAL A 61 -7.72 -17.67 8.17
C VAL A 61 -8.44 -18.49 9.23
N GLY A 62 -9.77 -18.54 9.14
CA GLY A 62 -10.59 -19.35 10.05
C GLY A 62 -10.45 -20.85 9.80
N HIS A 63 -10.71 -21.66 10.84
CA HIS A 63 -10.61 -23.12 10.76
C HIS A 63 -11.49 -23.72 9.66
N ASP A 64 -12.72 -23.23 9.45
CA ASP A 64 -13.60 -23.73 8.40
C ASP A 64 -13.01 -23.56 6.98
N THR A 65 -12.30 -22.44 6.76
CA THR A 65 -11.58 -22.18 5.51
C THR A 65 -10.36 -23.09 5.38
N LEU A 66 -9.59 -23.26 6.46
CA LEU A 66 -8.47 -24.20 6.49
C LEU A 66 -8.93 -25.64 6.24
N ASP A 67 -10.07 -26.07 6.79
CA ASP A 67 -10.63 -27.40 6.58
C ASP A 67 -11.08 -27.67 5.15
N SER A 68 -11.45 -26.60 4.44
CA SER A 68 -11.87 -26.64 3.05
C SER A 68 -10.69 -26.65 2.09
N LEU A 69 -9.64 -25.86 2.37
CA LEU A 69 -8.46 -25.70 1.51
C LEU A 69 -7.34 -26.69 1.82
N LEU A 70 -7.27 -27.18 3.05
CA LEU A 70 -6.21 -28.06 3.57
C LEU A 70 -6.84 -29.29 4.26
N PRO A 71 -7.58 -30.13 3.52
CA PRO A 71 -8.35 -31.23 4.10
C PRO A 71 -7.50 -32.25 4.88
N GLY A 72 -6.19 -32.28 4.63
CA GLY A 72 -5.23 -33.10 5.39
C GLY A 72 -5.19 -32.78 6.89
N ILE A 73 -5.55 -31.56 7.34
CA ILE A 73 -5.54 -31.21 8.77
C ILE A 73 -6.50 -32.12 9.55
N ARG A 74 -7.70 -32.36 9.02
CA ARG A 74 -8.70 -33.24 9.64
C ARG A 74 -8.31 -34.72 9.65
N GLN A 75 -7.35 -35.12 8.81
CA GLN A 75 -6.85 -36.49 8.73
C GLN A 75 -5.79 -36.78 9.81
N ILE A 76 -5.27 -35.75 10.48
CA ILE A 76 -4.30 -35.91 11.56
C ILE A 76 -5.02 -36.47 12.80
N ALA A 77 -4.68 -37.71 13.16
CA ALA A 77 -5.29 -38.43 14.27
C ALA A 77 -4.89 -37.83 15.64
N ASP A 78 -3.61 -37.48 15.80
CA ASP A 78 -3.09 -36.91 17.04
C ASP A 78 -3.63 -35.48 17.23
N PRO A 79 -4.37 -35.20 18.34
CA PRO A 79 -4.96 -33.88 18.56
C PRO A 79 -3.93 -32.74 18.64
N ALA A 80 -2.79 -32.96 19.28
CA ALA A 80 -1.79 -31.91 19.44
C ALA A 80 -1.10 -31.57 18.11
N GLN A 81 -0.85 -32.57 17.27
CA GLN A 81 -0.35 -32.36 15.90
C GLN A 81 -1.38 -31.64 15.03
N ARG A 82 -2.66 -31.96 15.19
CA ARG A 82 -3.74 -31.31 14.46
C ARG A 82 -3.90 -29.84 14.88
N ASP A 83 -3.86 -29.56 16.17
CA ASP A 83 -3.91 -28.19 16.70
C ASP A 83 -2.72 -27.37 16.21
N LYS A 84 -1.52 -27.98 16.17
CA LYS A 84 -0.33 -27.35 15.58
C LYS A 84 -0.49 -27.10 14.09
N ALA A 85 -1.14 -28.00 13.35
CA ALA A 85 -1.38 -27.81 11.92
C ALA A 85 -2.31 -26.62 11.63
N TYR A 86 -3.32 -26.37 12.48
CA TYR A 86 -4.16 -25.17 12.35
C TYR A 86 -3.39 -23.86 12.59
N GLN A 87 -2.38 -23.86 13.46
CA GLN A 87 -1.60 -22.66 13.78
C GLN A 87 -0.78 -22.13 12.59
N GLY A 88 -0.49 -22.96 11.59
CA GLY A 88 0.39 -22.58 10.49
C GLY A 88 1.83 -22.29 10.93
N GLU A 89 2.61 -21.79 9.99
CA GLU A 89 3.98 -21.33 10.23
C GLU A 89 4.11 -19.88 9.77
N ALA A 90 4.42 -18.98 10.70
CA ALA A 90 4.75 -17.60 10.34
C ALA A 90 5.96 -17.58 9.39
N GLU A 91 5.86 -16.81 8.31
CA GLU A 91 6.94 -16.64 7.36
C GLU A 91 8.01 -15.70 7.91
N LEU A 92 9.28 -16.04 7.62
CA LEU A 92 10.41 -15.22 8.04
C LEU A 92 10.47 -13.96 7.17
N THR A 93 10.38 -12.81 7.82
CA THR A 93 10.56 -11.49 7.20
C THR A 93 11.43 -10.61 8.10
N TYR A 94 12.26 -9.80 7.48
CA TYR A 94 13.06 -8.78 8.17
C TYR A 94 12.41 -7.39 8.09
N ASP A 95 11.27 -7.31 7.40
CA ASP A 95 10.54 -6.08 7.12
C ASP A 95 9.14 -6.16 7.73
N THR A 96 9.10 -6.47 9.02
CA THR A 96 7.86 -6.71 9.79
C THR A 96 6.94 -5.49 9.88
N ASP A 97 7.46 -4.29 9.59
CA ASP A 97 6.68 -3.06 9.53
C ASP A 97 5.88 -2.93 8.21
N ARG A 98 6.30 -3.64 7.15
CA ARG A 98 5.68 -3.58 5.83
C ARG A 98 5.09 -4.90 5.34
N LYS A 99 5.65 -6.04 5.72
CA LYS A 99 5.16 -7.37 5.32
C LYS A 99 5.23 -8.37 6.46
N VAL A 100 4.18 -9.15 6.62
CA VAL A 100 4.13 -10.37 7.44
C VAL A 100 3.39 -11.46 6.68
N GLY A 101 3.74 -12.72 6.92
CA GLY A 101 3.11 -13.82 6.21
C GLY A 101 2.90 -15.05 7.09
N CYS A 102 2.00 -15.91 6.66
CA CYS A 102 1.82 -17.25 7.22
C CYS A 102 1.67 -18.26 6.11
N ARG A 103 2.19 -19.47 6.35
CA ARG A 103 2.04 -20.57 5.42
C ARG A 103 1.59 -21.85 6.11
N TRP A 104 0.95 -22.68 5.32
CA TRP A 104 0.61 -24.05 5.64
C TRP A 104 1.12 -24.96 4.53
N LYS A 105 1.59 -26.14 4.93
CA LYS A 105 1.89 -27.24 4.02
C LYS A 105 1.41 -28.51 4.68
N VAL A 106 0.32 -29.07 4.17
CA VAL A 106 -0.39 -30.15 4.84
C VAL A 106 -0.49 -31.36 3.89
N PRO A 107 0.17 -32.48 4.22
CA PRO A 107 -0.03 -33.72 3.47
C PRO A 107 -1.40 -34.33 3.80
N SER A 108 -2.02 -34.93 2.79
CA SER A 108 -3.21 -35.76 2.88
C SER A 108 -2.96 -37.11 2.19
N ALA A 109 -3.94 -38.01 2.21
CA ALA A 109 -3.87 -39.29 1.50
C ALA A 109 -3.66 -39.13 -0.03
N ASP A 110 -4.22 -38.07 -0.62
CA ASP A 110 -4.26 -37.88 -2.07
C ASP A 110 -3.20 -36.89 -2.58
N ALA A 111 -2.93 -35.82 -1.81
CA ALA A 111 -2.05 -34.73 -2.21
C ALA A 111 -1.42 -33.99 -1.03
N THR A 112 -0.45 -33.11 -1.30
CA THR A 112 0.03 -32.12 -0.31
C THR A 112 -0.45 -30.75 -0.70
N ASP A 113 -1.38 -30.22 0.08
CA ASP A 113 -1.94 -28.89 -0.12
C ASP A 113 -1.09 -27.83 0.56
N ARG A 114 -1.11 -26.62 -0.01
CA ARG A 114 -0.37 -25.46 0.49
C ARG A 114 -1.26 -24.23 0.46
N LEU A 115 -1.14 -23.42 1.49
CA LEU A 115 -1.75 -22.11 1.57
C LEU A 115 -0.67 -21.14 2.03
N SER A 116 -0.57 -19.99 1.36
CA SER A 116 0.25 -18.87 1.80
C SER A 116 -0.65 -17.66 1.90
N VAL A 117 -0.46 -16.88 2.97
CA VAL A 117 -1.15 -15.63 3.23
C VAL A 117 -0.08 -14.59 3.50
N ASP A 118 -0.05 -13.56 2.67
CA ASP A 118 0.83 -12.41 2.82
C ASP A 118 0.00 -11.17 3.11
N LEU A 119 0.42 -10.43 4.14
CA LEU A 119 -0.19 -9.16 4.53
C LEU A 119 0.83 -8.06 4.30
N GLU A 120 0.50 -7.13 3.40
CA GLU A 120 1.32 -5.98 3.08
C GLU A 120 0.66 -4.69 3.55
N ARG A 121 1.46 -3.84 4.18
CA ARG A 121 1.06 -2.49 4.55
C ARG A 121 1.33 -1.56 3.37
N VAL A 122 0.26 -0.99 2.82
CA VAL A 122 0.32 -0.02 1.72
C VAL A 122 0.20 1.40 2.27
N VAL A 123 0.98 2.31 1.71
CA VAL A 123 0.91 3.75 1.96
C VAL A 123 0.83 4.47 0.63
N SER A 124 -0.14 5.38 0.52
CA SER A 124 -0.18 6.34 -0.56
C SER A 124 0.72 7.53 -0.23
N TYR A 125 1.61 7.88 -1.16
CA TYR A 125 2.37 9.14 -1.08
C TYR A 125 1.64 10.31 -1.76
N ASP A 126 0.53 10.02 -2.44
CA ASP A 126 -0.38 11.03 -2.96
C ASP A 126 -1.42 11.34 -1.88
N ASN A 127 -1.44 12.57 -1.38
CA ASN A 127 -2.35 13.01 -0.32
C ASN A 127 -3.83 13.07 -0.75
N THR A 128 -4.10 12.86 -2.03
CA THR A 128 -5.45 12.77 -2.60
C THR A 128 -5.94 11.33 -2.77
N VAL A 129 -5.08 10.32 -2.58
CA VAL A 129 -5.41 8.89 -2.71
C VAL A 129 -5.30 8.24 -1.33
N SER A 130 -6.34 7.52 -0.91
CA SER A 130 -6.30 6.80 0.37
C SER A 130 -5.39 5.58 0.30
N ASP A 131 -4.83 5.18 1.44
CA ASP A 131 -4.03 3.95 1.53
C ASP A 131 -4.84 2.71 1.11
N ASP A 132 -6.16 2.71 1.39
CA ASP A 132 -7.09 1.61 1.06
C ASP A 132 -7.34 1.53 -0.46
N ASP A 133 -7.55 2.67 -1.13
CA ASP A 133 -7.69 2.73 -2.60
C ASP A 133 -6.39 2.31 -3.28
N GLN A 134 -5.24 2.73 -2.75
CA GLN A 134 -3.93 2.33 -3.26
C GLN A 134 -3.72 0.81 -3.08
N ALA A 135 -4.09 0.26 -1.92
CA ALA A 135 -4.01 -1.18 -1.66
C ALA A 135 -4.90 -1.97 -2.63
N GLY A 136 -6.14 -1.53 -2.86
CA GLY A 136 -7.06 -2.18 -3.79
C GLY A 136 -6.53 -2.21 -5.23
N LYS A 137 -5.88 -1.13 -5.68
CA LYS A 137 -5.23 -1.09 -7.01
C LYS A 137 -4.06 -2.06 -7.11
N LEU A 138 -3.19 -2.09 -6.11
CA LEU A 138 -2.05 -3.00 -6.08
C LEU A 138 -2.51 -4.47 -6.09
N TYR A 139 -3.51 -4.80 -5.26
CA TYR A 139 -4.08 -6.15 -5.23
C TYR A 139 -4.64 -6.57 -6.61
N GLN A 140 -5.38 -5.68 -7.28
CA GLN A 140 -5.89 -5.96 -8.64
C GLN A 140 -4.76 -6.18 -9.66
N GLN A 141 -3.63 -5.51 -9.51
CA GLN A 141 -2.46 -5.71 -10.37
C GLN A 141 -1.82 -7.07 -10.12
N GLU A 142 -1.63 -7.46 -8.86
CA GLU A 142 -1.06 -8.76 -8.49
C GLU A 142 -1.96 -9.92 -8.96
N GLU A 143 -3.28 -9.81 -8.76
CA GLU A 143 -4.26 -10.79 -9.24
C GLU A 143 -4.25 -10.93 -10.77
N ALA A 144 -3.94 -9.84 -11.48
CA ALA A 144 -3.77 -9.85 -12.94
C ALA A 144 -2.42 -10.41 -13.41
N GLY A 145 -1.50 -10.73 -12.49
CA GLY A 145 -0.16 -11.24 -12.78
C GLY A 145 0.82 -10.18 -13.27
N ALA A 146 0.67 -8.93 -12.82
CA ALA A 146 1.51 -7.79 -13.20
C ALA A 146 2.90 -7.81 -12.55
#